data_AF-A0A3S5DUV6-F1
#
_entry.id   AF-A0A3S5DUV6-F1
#
_cell.length_a   1.000
_cell.length_b   1.000
_cell.length_c   1.000
_cell.angle_alpha   90.00
_cell.angle_beta   90.00
_cell.angle_gamma   90.00
#
_symmetry.space_group_name_H-M   'P 1'
#
loop_
_entity.id
_entity.type
_entity.pdbx_description
1 polymer ?
#
loop_
_entity_poly.entity_id
_entity_poly.type
_entity_poly.pdbx_seq_one_letter_code
_entity_poly.pdbx_strand_id
1 'polypeptide(L)'
;MKISRETLHQLIENKLCQAGLKREHAATVAEVLVYADARGIHSHGAVRVEYYAERISKGGTNREPEFRLEETGPCSAILHADNAAGQVAAKMGMEHAIKTAQQKALRWSVSAGWVTAAQSLILYSRQLAPG
;
A
#
# COMPACT_ATOMS: atom_id res chain seq x y z
N MET A 1 -7.04 24.52 -1.39
CA MET A 1 -5.64 24.81 -1.82
C MET A 1 -5.29 23.88 -2.97
N LYS A 2 -4.68 24.38 -4.05
CA LYS A 2 -4.20 23.55 -5.18
C LYS A 2 -2.68 23.38 -5.07
N ILE A 3 -2.19 22.16 -5.23
CA ILE A 3 -0.78 21.80 -5.13
C ILE A 3 -0.47 20.74 -6.21
N SER A 4 0.78 20.68 -6.69
CA SER A 4 1.18 19.65 -7.65
C SER A 4 1.23 18.27 -7.00
N ARG A 5 1.13 17.23 -7.84
CA ARG A 5 1.17 15.84 -7.42
C ARG A 5 2.50 15.51 -6.72
N GLU A 6 3.59 16.01 -7.27
CA GLU A 6 4.96 15.78 -6.83
C GLU A 6 5.19 16.42 -5.46
N THR A 7 4.74 17.67 -5.27
CA THR A 7 4.89 18.36 -3.99
C THR A 7 4.01 17.71 -2.92
N LEU A 8 2.78 17.30 -3.25
CA LEU A 8 1.93 16.58 -2.30
C LEU A 8 2.56 15.25 -1.89
N HIS A 9 3.11 14.50 -2.85
CA HIS A 9 3.82 13.24 -2.57
C HIS A 9 4.99 13.45 -1.61
N GLN A 10 5.87 14.43 -1.88
CA GLN A 10 7.02 14.72 -1.03
C GLN A 10 6.62 15.14 0.39
N LEU A 11 5.58 15.96 0.54
CA LEU A 11 5.09 16.39 1.85
C LEU A 11 4.60 15.20 2.68
N ILE A 12 3.84 14.29 2.05
CA ILE A 12 3.33 13.09 2.71
C ILE A 12 4.47 12.14 3.07
N GLU A 13 5.36 11.85 2.13
CA GLU A 13 6.52 10.98 2.34
C GLU A 13 7.37 11.48 3.51
N ASN A 14 7.70 12.78 3.52
CA ASN A 14 8.51 13.38 4.58
C ASN A 14 7.82 13.31 5.95
N LYS A 15 6.50 13.58 6.00
CA LYS A 15 5.75 13.51 7.26
C LYS A 15 5.69 12.09 7.83
N LEU A 16 5.50 11.09 6.97
CA LEU A 16 5.46 9.68 7.38
C LEU A 16 6.85 9.14 7.75
N CYS A 17 7.90 9.59 7.07
CA CYS A 17 9.29 9.32 7.48
C CYS A 17 9.55 9.89 8.88
N GLN A 18 9.14 11.14 9.13
CA GLN A 18 9.29 11.77 10.44
C GLN A 18 8.53 11.03 11.54
N ALA A 19 7.38 10.41 11.21
CA ALA A 19 6.64 9.56 12.14
C ALA A 19 7.34 8.23 12.45
N GLY A 20 8.33 7.82 11.63
CA GLY A 20 9.19 6.66 11.86
C GLY A 20 9.09 5.57 10.80
N LEU A 21 8.36 5.76 9.69
CA LEU A 21 8.39 4.79 8.58
C LEU A 21 9.71 4.87 7.80
N LYS A 22 10.16 3.74 7.26
CA LYS A 22 11.23 3.70 6.25
C LYS A 22 10.82 4.49 5.01
N ARG A 23 11.80 5.12 4.35
CA ARG A 23 11.54 6.02 3.22
C ARG A 23 10.80 5.35 2.07
N GLU A 24 11.17 4.12 1.75
CA GLU A 24 10.50 3.28 0.74
C GLU A 24 9.01 3.01 1.06
N HIS A 25 8.69 2.74 2.33
CA HIS A 25 7.33 2.52 2.79
C HIS A 25 6.53 3.82 2.76
N ALA A 26 7.13 4.92 3.24
CA ALA A 26 6.51 6.24 3.21
C ALA A 26 6.21 6.70 1.78
N ALA A 27 7.13 6.46 0.84
CA ALA A 27 6.94 6.79 -0.58
C ALA A 27 5.79 5.99 -1.20
N THR A 28 5.66 4.71 -0.85
CA THR A 28 4.54 3.86 -1.30
C THR A 28 3.22 4.34 -0.72
N VAL A 29 3.16 4.67 0.58
CA VAL A 29 1.93 5.23 1.18
C VAL A 29 1.57 6.55 0.52
N ALA A 30 2.54 7.44 0.32
CA ALA A 30 2.35 8.73 -0.34
C ALA A 30 1.79 8.57 -1.77
N GLU A 31 2.30 7.60 -2.54
CA GLU A 31 1.81 7.29 -3.88
C GLU A 31 0.30 6.96 -3.88
N VAL A 32 -0.15 6.10 -2.96
CA VAL A 32 -1.57 5.72 -2.84
C VAL A 32 -2.46 6.90 -2.44
N LEU A 33 -2.03 7.70 -1.45
CA LEU A 33 -2.82 8.84 -0.97
C LEU A 33 -2.95 9.93 -2.04
N VAL A 34 -1.85 10.26 -2.71
CA VAL A 34 -1.83 11.22 -3.81
C VAL A 34 -2.69 10.73 -4.99
N TYR A 35 -2.65 9.43 -5.28
CA TYR A 35 -3.52 8.84 -6.29
C TYR A 35 -5.00 9.00 -5.95
N ALA A 36 -5.39 8.78 -4.70
CA ALA A 36 -6.77 8.99 -4.26
C ALA A 36 -7.21 10.45 -4.42
N ASP A 37 -6.37 11.41 -4.02
CA ASP A 37 -6.65 12.85 -4.19
C ASP A 37 -6.77 13.25 -5.66
N ALA A 38 -5.88 12.75 -6.53
CA ALA A 38 -5.92 13.02 -7.96
C ALA A 38 -7.21 12.53 -8.64
N ARG A 39 -7.93 11.59 -8.01
CA ARG A 39 -9.21 11.05 -8.51
C ARG A 39 -10.43 11.61 -7.79
N GLY A 40 -10.26 12.61 -6.93
CA GLY A 40 -11.34 13.21 -6.15
C GLY A 40 -11.81 12.35 -4.96
N ILE A 41 -11.07 11.30 -4.59
CA ILE A 41 -11.40 10.41 -3.46
C ILE A 41 -10.70 10.94 -2.20
N HIS A 42 -11.00 12.19 -1.83
CA HIS A 42 -10.29 12.92 -0.79
C HIS A 42 -10.36 12.25 0.59
N SER A 43 -11.41 11.48 0.89
CA SER A 43 -11.56 10.71 2.13
C SER A 43 -10.50 9.61 2.33
N HIS A 44 -9.76 9.29 1.26
CA HIS A 44 -8.67 8.30 1.23
C HIS A 44 -7.33 8.91 0.79
N GLY A 45 -7.27 10.23 0.63
CA GLY A 45 -6.05 10.96 0.25
C GLY A 45 -5.29 11.53 1.44
N ALA A 46 -4.73 12.72 1.28
CA ALA A 46 -3.89 13.40 2.24
C ALA A 46 -4.56 13.63 3.62
N VAL A 47 -5.90 13.63 3.69
CA VAL A 47 -6.65 13.74 4.95
C VAL A 47 -6.30 12.64 5.96
N ARG A 48 -5.77 11.50 5.50
CA ARG A 48 -5.41 10.35 6.36
C ARG A 48 -4.01 10.45 6.97
N VAL A 49 -3.19 11.40 6.51
CA VAL A 49 -1.75 11.47 6.86
C VAL A 49 -1.55 11.71 8.35
N GLU A 50 -2.35 12.57 8.97
CA GLU A 50 -2.26 12.85 10.40
C GLU A 50 -2.53 11.59 11.23
N TYR A 51 -3.64 10.90 10.94
CA TYR A 51 -3.98 9.63 11.56
C TYR A 51 -2.88 8.57 11.38
N TYR A 52 -2.30 8.46 10.18
CA TYR A 52 -1.22 7.52 9.93
C TYR A 52 0.05 7.88 10.70
N ALA A 53 0.45 9.14 10.71
CA ALA A 53 1.61 9.60 11.47
C ALA A 53 1.47 9.30 12.98
N GLU A 54 0.27 9.54 13.54
CA GLU A 54 -0.02 9.20 14.93
C GLU A 54 0.07 7.69 15.19
N ARG A 55 -0.56 6.87 14.34
CA ARG A 55 -0.51 5.41 14.49
C ARG A 55 0.90 4.86 14.37
N ILE A 56 1.71 5.36 13.43
CA ILE A 56 3.10 4.94 13.22
C ILE A 56 3.94 5.31 14.45
N SER A 57 3.86 6.56 14.91
CA SER A 57 4.65 7.03 16.06
C SER A 57 4.30 6.31 17.36
N LYS A 58 3.03 5.90 17.53
CA LYS A 58 2.56 5.08 18.66
C LYS A 58 2.84 3.57 18.51
N GLY A 59 3.49 3.13 17.43
CA GLY A 59 3.78 1.71 17.19
C GLY A 59 2.58 0.86 16.77
N GLY A 60 1.44 1.49 16.43
CA GLY A 60 0.26 0.78 15.91
C GLY A 60 0.39 0.32 14.45
N THR A 61 1.46 0.75 13.77
CA THR A 61 1.91 0.25 12.47
C THR A 61 3.37 -0.16 12.63
N ASN A 62 3.71 -1.39 12.23
CA ASN A 62 5.07 -1.86 12.30
C ASN A 62 5.94 -1.13 11.25
N ARG A 63 7.03 -0.54 11.73
CA ARG A 63 7.98 0.25 10.95
C ARG A 63 9.04 -0.62 10.28
N GLU A 64 9.30 -1.79 10.86
CA GLU A 64 10.24 -2.79 10.37
C GLU A 64 9.56 -4.17 10.28
N PRO A 65 8.53 -4.29 9.43
CA PRO A 65 7.80 -5.54 9.28
C PRO A 65 8.66 -6.64 8.65
N GLU A 66 8.53 -7.85 9.15
CA GLU A 66 9.05 -9.05 8.49
C GLU A 66 7.99 -9.62 7.53
N PHE A 67 8.18 -9.38 6.24
CA PHE A 67 7.28 -9.91 5.22
C PHE A 67 7.59 -11.37 4.91
N ARG A 68 6.58 -12.24 5.04
CA ARG A 68 6.66 -13.64 4.61
C ARG A 68 5.55 -13.96 3.64
N LEU A 69 5.95 -14.36 2.43
CA LEU A 69 5.02 -14.86 1.43
C LEU A 69 4.93 -16.38 1.52
N GLU A 70 3.72 -16.90 1.61
CA GLU A 70 3.43 -18.33 1.66
C GLU A 70 2.55 -18.70 0.46
N GLU A 71 3.09 -19.46 -0.49
CA GLU A 71 2.30 -20.00 -1.60
C GLU A 71 1.41 -21.15 -1.09
N THR A 72 0.10 -20.99 -1.22
CA THR A 72 -0.88 -21.97 -0.73
C THR A 72 -1.46 -22.85 -1.85
N GLY A 73 -1.10 -22.56 -3.09
CA GLY A 73 -1.58 -23.29 -4.26
C GLY A 73 -1.01 -22.71 -5.55
N PRO A 74 -1.40 -23.27 -6.72
CA PRO A 74 -0.85 -22.85 -7.99
C PRO A 74 -1.13 -21.38 -8.32
N CYS A 75 -2.25 -20.82 -7.86
CA CYS A 75 -2.64 -19.42 -8.12
C CYS A 75 -3.07 -18.69 -6.84
N SER A 76 -2.58 -19.11 -5.68
CA SER A 76 -2.95 -18.53 -4.38
C SER A 76 -1.74 -18.43 -3.47
N ALA A 77 -1.65 -17.32 -2.73
CA ALA A 77 -0.61 -17.07 -1.75
C ALA A 77 -1.16 -16.18 -0.61
N ILE A 78 -0.55 -16.29 0.56
CA ILE A 78 -0.79 -15.47 1.74
C ILE A 78 0.44 -14.62 1.98
N LEU A 79 0.28 -13.30 2.05
CA LEU A 79 1.32 -12.39 2.53
C LEU A 79 1.12 -12.11 4.01
N HIS A 80 1.98 -12.68 4.84
CA HIS A 80 2.11 -12.32 6.25
C HIS A 80 2.84 -10.98 6.32
N ALA A 81 2.12 -9.92 6.65
CA ALA A 81 2.59 -8.54 6.54
C ALA A 81 3.07 -7.92 7.86
N ASP A 82 3.04 -8.67 8.97
CA ASP A 82 3.57 -8.25 10.27
C ASP A 82 3.13 -6.83 10.70
N ASN A 83 1.83 -6.54 10.55
CA ASN A 83 1.21 -5.25 10.86
C ASN A 83 1.88 -4.03 10.16
N ALA A 84 2.47 -4.25 8.98
CA ALA A 84 2.99 -3.20 8.11
C ALA A 84 1.91 -2.18 7.70
N ALA A 85 2.35 -1.07 7.11
CA ALA A 85 1.44 -0.16 6.43
C ALA A 85 0.68 -0.92 5.32
N GLY A 86 -0.65 -0.86 5.34
CA GLY A 86 -1.51 -1.63 4.42
C GLY A 86 -1.27 -1.33 2.95
N GLN A 87 -0.82 -0.12 2.61
CA GLN A 87 -0.42 0.27 1.25
C GLN A 87 0.79 -0.53 0.76
N VAL A 88 1.78 -0.72 1.63
CA VAL A 88 3.01 -1.47 1.32
C VAL A 88 2.70 -2.95 1.15
N ALA A 89 1.97 -3.54 2.11
CA ALA A 89 1.58 -4.94 2.05
C ALA A 89 0.75 -5.25 0.80
N ALA A 90 -0.22 -4.40 0.48
CA ALA A 90 -1.06 -4.59 -0.70
C ALA A 90 -0.29 -4.45 -2.02
N LYS A 91 0.67 -3.52 -2.10
CA LYS A 91 1.55 -3.38 -3.27
C LYS A 91 2.31 -4.69 -3.52
N MET A 92 2.97 -5.20 -2.48
CA MET A 92 3.78 -6.41 -2.55
C MET A 92 2.93 -7.64 -2.91
N GLY A 93 1.73 -7.75 -2.33
CA GLY A 93 0.78 -8.82 -2.66
C GLY A 93 0.31 -8.74 -4.11
N MET A 94 0.01 -7.54 -4.62
CA MET A 94 -0.38 -7.33 -6.01
C MET A 94 0.77 -7.67 -6.98
N GLU A 95 1.98 -7.20 -6.71
CA GLU A 95 3.16 -7.46 -7.53
C GLU A 95 3.46 -8.96 -7.65
N HIS A 96 3.43 -9.69 -6.53
CA HIS A 96 3.58 -11.14 -6.54
C HIS A 96 2.52 -11.80 -7.42
N ALA A 97 1.29 -11.34 -7.31
CA ALA A 97 0.20 -12.02 -7.96
C ALA A 97 0.08 -11.68 -9.45
N ILE A 98 0.46 -10.47 -9.89
CA ILE A 98 0.74 -10.15 -11.29
C ILE A 98 1.80 -11.10 -11.86
N LYS A 99 2.91 -11.30 -11.14
CA LYS A 99 3.98 -12.21 -11.57
C LYS A 99 3.48 -13.65 -11.71
N THR A 100 2.70 -14.14 -10.74
CA THR A 100 2.08 -15.47 -10.80
C THR A 100 1.11 -15.60 -11.97
N ALA A 101 0.31 -14.57 -12.27
CA ALA A 101 -0.60 -14.54 -13.42
C ALA A 101 0.14 -14.67 -14.75
N GLN A 102 1.21 -13.88 -14.93
CA GLN A 102 2.03 -13.87 -16.14
C GLN A 102 2.69 -15.23 -16.39
N GLN A 103 3.10 -15.91 -15.32
CA GLN A 103 3.71 -17.24 -15.42
C GLN A 103 2.69 -18.35 -15.73
N LYS A 104 1.44 -18.22 -15.28
CA LYS A 104 0.47 -19.33 -15.27
C LYS A 104 -0.76 -19.12 -16.16
N ALA A 105 -0.79 -18.05 -16.96
CA ALA A 105 -1.85 -17.74 -17.95
C ALA A 105 -3.30 -17.79 -17.40
N LEU A 106 -3.50 -17.62 -16.09
CA LEU A 106 -4.81 -17.76 -15.42
C LEU A 106 -5.02 -16.72 -14.30
N ARG A 107 -6.29 -16.35 -14.13
CA ARG A 107 -6.82 -15.38 -13.15
C ARG A 107 -6.55 -15.85 -11.71
N TRP A 108 -6.06 -14.96 -10.85
CA TRP A 108 -5.64 -15.27 -9.47
C TRP A 108 -6.50 -14.55 -8.40
N SER A 109 -6.37 -14.98 -7.15
CA SER A 109 -6.98 -14.36 -5.95
C SER A 109 -5.95 -14.30 -4.81
N VAL A 110 -5.73 -13.12 -4.20
CA VAL A 110 -4.90 -12.96 -3.00
C VAL A 110 -5.79 -12.55 -1.83
N SER A 111 -5.70 -13.32 -0.75
CA SER A 111 -6.24 -12.96 0.56
C SER A 111 -5.10 -12.49 1.45
N ALA A 112 -5.18 -11.26 1.95
CA ALA A 112 -4.22 -10.73 2.90
C ALA A 112 -4.72 -10.98 4.34
N GLY A 113 -3.99 -11.79 5.11
CA GLY A 113 -4.25 -12.00 6.53
C GLY A 113 -3.65 -10.86 7.36
N TRP A 114 -4.42 -10.33 8.31
CA TRP A 114 -4.05 -9.22 9.21
C TRP A 114 -3.55 -7.95 8.50
N VAL A 115 -4.47 -7.25 7.83
CA VAL A 115 -4.21 -5.94 7.21
C VAL A 115 -4.88 -4.82 8.01
N THR A 116 -4.06 -3.93 8.58
CA THR A 116 -4.51 -2.59 8.95
C THR A 116 -4.57 -1.72 7.69
N ALA A 117 -5.79 -1.42 7.25
CA ALA A 117 -6.22 -0.48 6.18
C ALA A 117 -6.52 -1.10 4.80
N ALA A 118 -7.82 -1.16 4.47
CA ALA A 118 -8.41 -1.59 3.21
C ALA A 118 -8.27 -0.58 2.03
N GLN A 119 -7.42 0.45 2.15
CA GLN A 119 -7.40 1.58 1.21
C GLN A 119 -6.71 1.27 -0.13
N SER A 120 -5.92 0.20 -0.19
CA SER A 120 -4.99 -0.10 -1.29
C SER A 120 -5.62 -0.76 -2.51
N LEU A 121 -6.81 -1.34 -2.39
CA LEU A 121 -7.40 -2.21 -3.42
C LEU A 121 -7.75 -1.48 -4.73
N ILE A 122 -8.04 -0.16 -4.67
CA ILE A 122 -8.47 0.60 -5.85
C ILE A 122 -7.30 0.95 -6.79
N LEU A 123 -6.12 1.30 -6.26
CA LEU A 123 -4.94 1.58 -7.08
C LEU A 123 -4.48 0.32 -7.82
N TYR A 124 -4.39 -0.78 -7.09
CA TYR A 124 -3.80 -2.01 -7.59
C TYR A 124 -4.73 -2.82 -8.50
N SER A 125 -6.05 -2.71 -8.35
CA SER A 125 -7.00 -3.35 -9.29
C SER A 125 -6.86 -2.86 -10.73
N ARG A 126 -6.35 -1.64 -10.97
CA ARG A 126 -6.13 -1.10 -12.32
C ARG A 126 -4.78 -1.48 -12.94
N GLN A 127 -3.79 -1.92 -12.17
CA GLN A 127 -2.57 -2.51 -12.76
C GLN A 127 -2.87 -3.82 -13.50
N LEU A 128 -4.03 -4.43 -13.25
CA LEU A 128 -4.50 -5.66 -13.88
C LEU A 128 -5.35 -5.44 -15.15
N ALA A 129 -5.71 -4.20 -15.48
CA ALA A 129 -6.48 -3.90 -16.68
C ALA A 129 -5.51 -3.43 -17.78
N PRO A 130 -5.08 -4.30 -18.72
CA PRO A 130 -4.54 -3.80 -19.96
C PRO A 130 -5.65 -3.00 -20.66
N GLY A 131 -5.29 -1.84 -21.21
CA GLY A 131 -6.17 -1.10 -22.12
C GLY A 131 -6.50 -1.90 -23.36
#